data_AF-A0A1Z4BM01-F1
#
_entry.id   AF-A0A1Z4BM01-F1
#
_cell.length_a   1.000
_cell.length_b   1.000
_cell.length_c   1.000
_cell.angle_alpha   90.00
_cell.angle_beta   90.00
_cell.angle_gamma   90.00
#
_symmetry.space_group_name_H-M   'P 1'
#
loop_
_entity.id
_entity.type
_entity.pdbx_description
1 polymer ?
#
loop_
_entity_poly.entity_id
_entity_poly.type
_entity_poly.pdbx_seq_one_letter_code
_entity_poly.pdbx_strand_id
1 'polypeptide(L)'
;MMNFLTLKQFSPKRLLKGDDYVEKETDSIHNALFLPVTIVSSFVYYAAHTDIENKILFYLAGVFGVIYYILVRLVFTYRLQKHLAQTVPNYQFKWSLWYVNWKDEALQQAWKEKLQAVRKRGDLTNEKHLRILHTYQCHNTAHWAYAGLFLLIVIGIFCAFLLATTKSHHKLTEFNRNRRRALSARVQHLAKTSTDNNLLTLKTLV
;
A
#
# COMPACT_ATOMS: atom_id res chain seq x y z
N MET A 1 -24.71 5.21 25.01
CA MET A 1 -24.17 4.76 23.71
C MET A 1 -22.74 4.27 23.94
N MET A 2 -22.31 3.14 23.38
CA MET A 2 -20.96 2.60 23.62
C MET A 2 -20.03 3.04 22.50
N ASN A 3 -18.92 3.68 22.83
CA ASN A 3 -18.00 4.22 21.84
C ASN A 3 -17.23 3.09 21.13
N PHE A 4 -16.94 3.26 19.84
CA PHE A 4 -16.26 2.26 19.02
C PHE A 4 -14.90 1.82 19.61
N LEU A 5 -14.15 2.75 20.21
CA LEU A 5 -12.87 2.45 20.88
C LEU A 5 -13.04 1.53 22.08
N THR A 6 -14.06 1.78 22.91
CA THR A 6 -14.39 0.93 24.06
C THR A 6 -14.89 -0.44 23.62
N LEU A 7 -15.60 -0.53 22.48
CA LEU A 7 -16.02 -1.80 21.90
C LEU A 7 -14.82 -2.63 21.39
N LYS A 8 -13.86 -1.97 20.75
CA LYS A 8 -12.67 -2.62 20.19
C LYS A 8 -11.77 -3.26 21.26
N GLN A 9 -11.76 -2.71 22.48
CA GLN A 9 -11.07 -3.31 23.63
C GLN A 9 -11.55 -4.74 23.91
N PHE A 10 -12.86 -4.99 23.78
CA PHE A 10 -13.46 -6.30 24.05
C PHE A 10 -13.52 -7.23 22.82
N SER A 11 -12.83 -6.87 21.73
CA SER A 11 -12.81 -7.69 20.52
C SER A 11 -12.12 -9.04 20.76
N PRO A 12 -12.56 -10.13 20.09
CA PRO A 12 -11.91 -11.44 20.19
C PRO A 12 -10.40 -11.39 19.94
N LYS A 13 -10.00 -10.59 18.93
CA LYS A 13 -8.60 -10.38 18.59
C LYS A 13 -7.79 -9.84 19.76
N ARG A 14 -8.29 -8.84 20.48
CA ARG A 14 -7.54 -8.15 21.54
C ARG A 14 -7.53 -8.94 22.85
N LEU A 15 -8.70 -9.44 23.27
CA LEU A 15 -8.86 -10.23 24.50
C LEU A 15 -8.06 -11.53 24.49
N LEU A 16 -7.99 -12.21 23.34
CA LEU A 16 -7.26 -13.47 23.21
C LEU A 16 -5.75 -13.26 23.13
N LYS A 17 -5.29 -12.22 22.41
CA LYS A 17 -3.86 -11.88 22.30
C LYS A 17 -3.25 -11.47 23.65
N GLY A 18 -3.98 -10.70 24.45
CA GLY A 18 -3.44 -10.00 25.61
C GLY A 18 -2.77 -8.68 25.22
N ASP A 19 -2.74 -7.72 26.14
CA ASP A 19 -2.26 -6.36 25.84
C ASP A 19 -0.75 -6.34 25.51
N ASP A 20 0.07 -7.13 26.20
CA ASP A 20 1.52 -7.24 25.93
C ASP A 20 1.83 -7.69 24.50
N TYR A 21 1.07 -8.66 23.97
CA TYR A 21 1.25 -9.13 22.60
C TYR A 21 0.80 -8.06 21.60
N VAL A 22 -0.24 -7.28 21.92
CA VAL A 22 -0.75 -6.21 21.06
C VAL A 22 0.24 -5.05 20.99
N GLU A 23 0.88 -4.69 22.10
CA GLU A 23 1.93 -3.68 22.15
C GLU A 23 3.14 -4.11 21.31
N LYS A 24 3.65 -5.33 21.55
CA LYS A 24 4.76 -5.90 20.76
C LYS A 24 4.44 -6.05 19.26
N GLU A 25 3.20 -6.40 18.91
CA GLU A 25 2.75 -6.45 17.52
C GLU A 25 2.74 -5.05 16.90
N THR A 26 2.29 -4.03 17.65
CA THR A 26 2.23 -2.64 17.18
C THR A 26 3.63 -2.10 16.91
N ASP A 27 4.59 -2.33 17.81
CA ASP A 27 5.99 -1.93 17.60
C ASP A 27 6.61 -2.67 16.42
N SER A 28 6.34 -3.97 16.31
CA SER A 28 6.82 -4.77 15.19
C SER A 28 6.22 -4.30 13.87
N ILE A 29 4.98 -3.82 13.84
CA ILE A 29 4.33 -3.26 12.65
C ILE A 29 5.03 -1.95 12.25
N HIS A 30 5.30 -1.07 13.21
CA HIS A 30 6.03 0.18 12.93
C HIS A 30 7.42 -0.10 12.35
N ASN A 31 8.16 -1.03 12.93
CA ASN A 31 9.47 -1.45 12.42
C ASN A 31 9.39 -2.12 11.04
N ALA A 32 8.37 -2.96 10.80
CA ALA A 32 8.14 -3.56 9.49
C ALA A 32 7.76 -2.50 8.44
N LEU A 33 7.04 -1.45 8.82
CA LEU A 33 6.70 -0.36 7.89
C LEU A 33 7.89 0.53 7.54
N PHE A 34 8.94 0.56 8.35
CA PHE A 34 10.12 1.40 8.11
C PHE A 34 10.87 1.00 6.83
N LEU A 35 11.07 -0.29 6.63
CA LEU A 35 11.84 -0.86 5.50
C LEU A 35 11.24 -0.53 4.10
N PRO A 36 9.94 -0.70 3.84
CA PRO A 36 9.36 -0.31 2.54
C PRO A 36 9.34 1.20 2.36
N VAL A 37 9.16 1.99 3.44
CA VAL A 37 9.20 3.46 3.37
C VAL A 37 10.60 3.95 2.98
N THR A 38 11.67 3.40 3.56
CA THR A 38 13.04 3.78 3.21
C THR A 38 13.40 3.38 1.78
N ILE A 39 12.97 2.20 1.33
CA ILE A 39 13.21 1.75 -0.04
C ILE A 39 12.47 2.63 -1.05
N VAL A 40 11.19 2.91 -0.85
CA VAL A 40 10.42 3.80 -1.73
C VAL A 40 11.03 5.20 -1.72
N SER A 41 11.40 5.73 -0.56
CA SER A 41 12.06 7.04 -0.45
C SER A 41 13.39 7.09 -1.21
N SER A 42 14.19 6.02 -1.14
CA SER A 42 15.46 5.90 -1.88
C SER A 42 15.24 5.90 -3.39
N PHE A 43 14.22 5.18 -3.88
CA PHE A 43 13.84 5.18 -5.30
C PHE A 43 13.37 6.56 -5.77
N VAL A 44 12.58 7.27 -4.95
CA VAL A 44 12.13 8.63 -5.26
C VAL A 44 13.31 9.61 -5.28
N TYR A 45 14.23 9.52 -4.32
CA TYR A 45 15.43 10.35 -4.26
C TYR A 45 16.32 10.12 -5.50
N TYR A 46 16.54 8.86 -5.87
CA TYR A 46 17.33 8.49 -7.04
C TYR A 46 16.69 8.94 -8.36
N ALA A 47 15.36 8.77 -8.49
CA ALA A 47 14.57 9.26 -9.62
C ALA A 47 14.57 10.81 -9.74
N ALA A 48 14.70 11.53 -8.63
CA ALA A 48 14.81 12.99 -8.64
C ALA A 48 16.18 13.49 -9.11
N HIS A 49 17.24 12.69 -8.94
CA HIS A 49 18.62 13.07 -9.25
C HIS A 49 19.17 12.46 -10.54
N THR A 50 18.42 11.61 -11.24
CA THR A 50 18.86 10.93 -12.46
C THR A 50 17.88 11.12 -13.62
N ASP A 51 18.38 11.20 -14.85
CA ASP A 51 17.59 11.33 -16.09
C ASP A 51 16.99 9.99 -16.59
N ILE A 52 17.08 8.95 -15.75
CA ILE A 52 16.54 7.61 -16.04
C ILE A 52 15.02 7.70 -16.22
N GLU A 53 14.45 6.84 -17.07
CA GLU A 53 13.01 6.74 -17.23
C GLU A 53 12.35 6.39 -15.89
N ASN A 54 11.88 7.43 -15.18
CA ASN A 54 11.22 7.38 -13.87
C ASN A 54 10.11 6.34 -13.76
N LYS A 55 9.55 5.90 -14.90
CA LYS A 55 8.52 4.87 -14.98
C LYS A 55 9.01 3.52 -14.43
N ILE A 56 10.20 3.06 -14.83
CA ILE A 56 10.71 1.73 -14.45
C ILE A 56 10.97 1.64 -12.94
N LEU A 57 11.58 2.68 -12.36
CA LEU A 57 11.85 2.75 -10.92
C LEU A 57 10.55 2.77 -10.10
N PHE A 58 9.52 3.48 -10.57
CA PHE A 58 8.20 3.48 -9.93
C PHE A 58 7.55 2.10 -9.95
N TYR A 59 7.60 1.38 -11.08
CA TYR A 59 7.07 0.01 -11.15
C TYR A 59 7.83 -0.93 -10.22
N LEU A 60 9.16 -0.83 -10.17
CA LEU A 60 9.99 -1.67 -9.30
C LEU A 60 9.67 -1.44 -7.82
N ALA A 61 9.55 -0.17 -7.41
CA ALA A 61 9.17 0.21 -6.05
C ALA A 61 7.76 -0.27 -5.69
N GLY A 62 6.82 -0.18 -6.62
CA GLY A 62 5.45 -0.68 -6.43
C GLY A 62 5.40 -2.20 -6.26
N VAL A 63 6.07 -2.95 -7.14
CA VAL A 63 6.18 -4.42 -7.05
C VAL A 63 6.84 -4.84 -5.74
N PHE A 64 7.93 -4.18 -5.36
CA PHE A 64 8.60 -4.43 -4.08
C PHE A 64 7.65 -4.17 -2.90
N GLY A 65 6.93 -3.04 -2.89
CA GLY A 65 5.98 -2.71 -1.83
C GLY A 65 4.86 -3.74 -1.69
N VAL A 66 4.31 -4.24 -2.80
CA VAL A 66 3.26 -5.27 -2.79
C VAL A 66 3.81 -6.60 -2.25
N ILE A 67 4.96 -7.07 -2.74
CA ILE A 67 5.58 -8.31 -2.28
C ILE A 67 5.91 -8.22 -0.79
N TYR A 68 6.52 -7.10 -0.38
CA TYR A 68 6.88 -6.84 1.02
C TYR A 68 5.65 -6.88 1.93
N TYR A 69 4.57 -6.20 1.52
CA TYR A 69 3.31 -6.19 2.27
C TYR A 69 2.72 -7.60 2.44
N ILE A 70 2.72 -8.41 1.37
CA ILE A 70 2.24 -9.80 1.43
C ILE A 70 3.08 -10.61 2.42
N LEU A 71 4.41 -10.56 2.31
CA LEU A 71 5.32 -11.28 3.21
C LEU A 71 5.12 -10.89 4.67
N VAL A 72 5.09 -9.59 4.95
CA VAL A 72 4.87 -9.08 6.31
C VAL A 72 3.53 -9.57 6.86
N ARG A 73 2.46 -9.51 6.05
CA ARG A 73 1.14 -9.98 6.49
C ARG A 73 1.13 -11.47 6.79
N LEU A 74 1.77 -12.30 5.97
CA LEU A 74 1.90 -13.73 6.20
C LEU A 74 2.67 -14.02 7.51
N VAL A 75 3.79 -13.33 7.74
CA VAL A 75 4.61 -13.50 8.96
C VAL A 75 3.84 -13.09 10.21
N PHE A 76 3.11 -11.97 10.19
CA PHE A 76 2.29 -11.55 11.33
C PHE A 76 1.15 -12.53 11.62
N THR A 77 0.46 -13.01 10.58
CA THR A 77 -0.59 -14.02 10.77
C THR A 77 -0.03 -15.33 11.31
N TYR A 78 1.14 -15.76 10.82
CA TYR A 78 1.84 -16.94 11.32
C TYR A 78 2.16 -16.82 12.80
N ARG A 79 2.81 -15.72 13.21
CA ARG A 79 3.16 -15.47 14.62
C ARG A 79 1.90 -15.44 15.49
N LEU A 80 0.84 -14.80 15.00
CA LEU A 80 -0.43 -14.73 15.70
C LEU A 80 -1.08 -16.12 15.88
N GLN A 81 -1.18 -16.92 14.82
CA GLN A 81 -1.78 -18.25 14.93
C GLN A 81 -0.95 -19.17 15.83
N LYS A 82 0.39 -19.05 15.79
CA LYS A 82 1.26 -19.79 16.70
C LYS A 82 1.05 -19.38 18.16
N HIS A 83 0.93 -18.07 18.44
CA HIS A 83 0.59 -17.55 19.77
C HIS A 83 -0.78 -18.05 20.25
N LEU A 84 -1.79 -18.00 19.38
CA LEU A 84 -3.13 -18.52 19.71
C LEU A 84 -3.11 -20.03 20.01
N ALA A 85 -2.33 -20.82 19.28
CA ALA A 85 -2.20 -22.27 19.52
C ALA A 85 -1.51 -22.60 20.84
N GLN A 86 -0.68 -21.69 21.36
CA GLN A 86 -0.02 -21.86 22.66
C GLN A 86 -0.89 -21.37 23.82
N THR A 87 -1.74 -20.37 23.59
CA THR A 87 -2.50 -19.69 24.65
C THR A 87 -3.94 -20.16 24.78
N VAL A 88 -4.55 -20.67 23.71
CA VAL A 88 -5.96 -21.07 23.68
C VAL A 88 -6.07 -22.59 23.70
N PRO A 89 -6.75 -23.18 24.70
CA PRO A 89 -6.95 -24.63 24.74
C PRO A 89 -7.79 -25.07 23.54
N ASN A 90 -7.45 -26.24 22.98
CA ASN A 90 -8.12 -26.86 21.84
C ASN A 90 -8.04 -26.08 20.50
N TYR A 91 -7.32 -24.96 20.43
CA TYR A 91 -7.08 -24.28 19.16
C TYR A 91 -5.91 -24.92 18.41
N GLN A 92 -6.18 -25.37 17.18
CA GLN A 92 -5.15 -25.92 16.30
C GLN A 92 -4.63 -24.87 15.32
N PHE A 93 -3.31 -24.89 15.12
CA PHE A 93 -2.66 -24.08 14.10
C PHE A 93 -3.14 -24.48 12.70
N LYS A 94 -3.45 -23.48 11.86
CA LYS A 94 -3.89 -23.68 10.47
C LYS A 94 -2.92 -22.98 9.53
N TRP A 95 -2.51 -23.63 8.45
CA TRP A 95 -1.63 -23.04 7.45
C TRP A 95 -2.28 -21.93 6.58
N SER A 96 -3.54 -21.58 6.84
CA SER A 96 -4.20 -20.45 6.18
C SER A 96 -3.67 -19.12 6.75
N LEU A 97 -2.54 -18.64 6.24
CA LEU A 97 -1.88 -17.41 6.70
C LEU A 97 -2.50 -16.11 6.16
N TRP A 98 -3.48 -16.22 5.26
CA TRP A 98 -4.18 -15.06 4.69
C TRP A 98 -5.09 -14.36 5.68
N TYR A 99 -5.72 -15.11 6.58
CA TYR A 99 -6.58 -14.58 7.62
C TYR A 99 -6.71 -15.56 8.80
N VAL A 100 -7.00 -15.02 9.98
CA VAL A 100 -7.39 -15.81 11.14
C VAL A 100 -8.90 -15.95 11.15
N ASN A 101 -9.42 -17.18 11.16
CA ASN A 101 -10.84 -17.42 11.30
C ASN A 101 -11.27 -17.22 12.75
N TRP A 102 -11.72 -16.02 13.09
CA TRP A 102 -12.22 -15.70 14.43
C TRP A 102 -13.58 -16.35 14.76
N LYS A 103 -14.23 -17.02 13.79
CA LYS A 103 -15.45 -17.82 14.03
C LYS A 103 -15.16 -19.25 14.46
N ASP A 104 -13.90 -19.64 14.54
CA ASP A 104 -13.50 -20.95 15.05
C ASP A 104 -14.08 -21.17 16.46
N GLU A 105 -14.68 -22.33 16.69
CA GLU A 105 -15.41 -22.64 17.93
C GLU A 105 -14.49 -22.53 19.15
N ALA A 106 -13.24 -22.99 19.06
CA ALA A 106 -12.28 -22.92 20.14
C ALA A 106 -11.94 -21.46 20.50
N LEU A 107 -11.76 -20.60 19.50
CA LEU A 107 -11.49 -19.17 19.72
C LEU A 107 -12.72 -18.44 20.28
N GLN A 108 -13.92 -18.78 19.78
CA GLN A 108 -15.17 -18.19 20.25
C GLN A 108 -15.46 -18.56 21.70
N GLN A 109 -15.22 -19.82 22.08
CA GLN A 109 -15.40 -20.29 23.43
C GLN A 109 -14.41 -19.63 24.39
N ALA A 110 -13.11 -19.65 24.07
CA ALA A 110 -12.08 -19.01 24.88
C ALA A 110 -12.31 -17.49 25.03
N TRP A 111 -12.82 -16.83 23.99
CA TRP A 111 -13.19 -15.42 24.05
C TRP A 111 -14.35 -15.18 25.01
N LYS A 112 -15.41 -15.98 24.94
CA LYS A 112 -16.57 -15.87 25.85
C LYS A 112 -16.16 -16.10 27.30
N GLU A 113 -15.30 -17.08 27.57
CA GLU A 113 -14.77 -17.37 28.90
C GLU A 113 -13.97 -16.19 29.46
N LYS A 114 -13.04 -15.62 28.67
CA LYS A 114 -12.30 -14.42 29.09
C LYS A 114 -13.23 -13.21 29.27
N LEU A 115 -14.23 -13.03 28.42
CA LEU A 115 -15.21 -11.94 28.54
C LEU A 115 -16.07 -12.07 29.80
N GLN A 116 -16.44 -13.30 30.18
CA GLN A 116 -17.11 -13.57 31.45
C GLN A 116 -16.20 -13.31 32.66
N ALA A 117 -14.91 -13.65 32.57
CA ALA A 117 -13.95 -13.35 33.63
C ALA A 117 -13.80 -11.84 33.86
N VAL A 118 -13.75 -11.04 32.79
CA VAL A 118 -13.72 -9.57 32.87
C VAL A 118 -15.01 -9.02 33.48
N ARG A 119 -16.18 -9.58 33.13
CA ARG A 119 -17.45 -9.23 33.76
C ARG A 119 -17.44 -9.52 35.27
N LYS A 120 -16.93 -10.68 35.70
CA LYS A 120 -16.85 -11.07 37.11
C LYS A 120 -15.92 -10.17 37.93
N ARG A 121 -14.93 -9.53 37.31
CA ARG A 121 -14.07 -8.52 37.97
C ARG A 121 -14.76 -7.17 38.22
N GLY A 122 -15.98 -6.99 37.74
CA GLY A 122 -16.74 -5.74 37.90
C GLY A 122 -16.47 -4.70 36.80
N ASP A 123 -15.56 -4.99 35.87
CA ASP A 123 -15.17 -4.07 34.79
C ASP A 123 -16.28 -3.88 33.72
N LEU A 124 -17.34 -4.69 33.75
CA LEU A 124 -18.35 -4.71 32.68
C LEU A 124 -19.79 -4.98 33.18
N THR A 125 -20.70 -4.04 32.90
CA THR A 125 -22.14 -4.17 33.18
C THR A 125 -22.82 -5.21 32.27
N ASN A 126 -23.88 -5.87 32.75
CA ASN A 126 -24.64 -6.90 32.02
C ASN A 126 -25.13 -6.44 30.63
N GLU A 127 -25.65 -5.22 30.54
CA GLU A 127 -26.14 -4.66 29.27
C GLU A 127 -25.02 -4.48 28.24
N LYS A 128 -23.84 -4.04 28.68
CA LYS A 128 -22.66 -3.88 27.81
C LYS A 128 -22.15 -5.24 27.34
N HIS A 129 -22.14 -6.23 28.23
CA HIS A 129 -21.75 -7.60 27.91
C HIS A 129 -22.62 -8.20 26.80
N LEU A 130 -23.95 -8.10 26.92
CA LEU A 130 -24.90 -8.59 25.91
C LEU A 130 -24.72 -7.86 24.56
N ARG A 131 -24.51 -6.54 24.60
CA ARG A 131 -24.28 -5.75 23.38
C ARG A 131 -22.99 -6.19 22.67
N ILE A 132 -21.89 -6.37 23.39
CA ILE A 132 -20.61 -6.85 22.83
C ILE A 132 -20.80 -8.22 22.16
N LEU A 133 -21.48 -9.13 22.85
CA LEU A 133 -21.70 -10.49 22.37
C LEU A 133 -22.50 -10.50 21.06
N HIS A 134 -23.59 -9.73 21.02
CA HIS A 134 -24.41 -9.55 19.82
C HIS A 134 -23.62 -8.92 18.66
N THR A 135 -22.85 -7.85 18.92
CA THR A 135 -22.10 -7.16 17.86
C THR A 135 -21.05 -8.07 17.23
N TYR A 136 -20.29 -8.85 18.01
CA TYR A 136 -19.22 -9.69 17.47
C TYR A 136 -19.69 -11.06 16.95
N GLN A 137 -20.86 -11.55 17.33
CA GLN A 137 -21.47 -12.73 16.68
C GLN A 137 -22.03 -12.41 15.30
N CYS A 138 -22.61 -11.22 15.10
CA CYS A 138 -23.26 -10.86 13.83
C CYS A 138 -22.30 -10.31 12.76
N HIS A 139 -21.12 -9.80 13.12
CA HIS A 139 -20.30 -9.03 12.17
C HIS A 139 -19.36 -9.89 11.33
N ASN A 140 -19.67 -10.05 10.04
CA ASN A 140 -18.78 -10.64 9.03
C ASN A 140 -17.95 -9.56 8.31
N THR A 141 -17.16 -8.78 9.06
CA THR A 141 -16.51 -7.55 8.55
C THR A 141 -15.24 -7.76 7.74
N ALA A 142 -14.66 -8.96 7.75
CA ALA A 142 -13.32 -9.17 7.20
C ALA A 142 -13.29 -8.93 5.68
N HIS A 143 -14.28 -9.44 4.94
CA HIS A 143 -14.29 -9.38 3.47
C HIS A 143 -14.30 -7.95 2.90
N TRP A 144 -15.06 -7.04 3.51
CA TRP A 144 -15.17 -5.66 3.04
C TRP A 144 -13.89 -4.85 3.23
N ALA A 145 -13.14 -5.11 4.31
CA ALA A 145 -11.85 -4.45 4.53
C ALA A 145 -10.78 -4.93 3.54
N TYR A 146 -10.78 -6.22 3.17
CA TYR A 146 -9.89 -6.75 2.13
C TYR A 146 -10.24 -6.22 0.74
N ALA A 147 -11.54 -6.16 0.42
CA ALA A 147 -12.03 -5.57 -0.83
C ALA A 147 -11.63 -4.10 -0.95
N GLY A 148 -11.76 -3.32 0.12
CA GLY A 148 -11.34 -1.91 0.15
C GLY A 148 -9.83 -1.73 -0.06
N LEU A 149 -9.00 -2.57 0.58
CA LEU A 149 -7.55 -2.50 0.43
C LEU A 149 -7.09 -2.88 -0.99
N PHE A 150 -7.72 -3.88 -1.60
CA PHE A 150 -7.50 -4.24 -3.01
C PHE A 150 -7.86 -3.08 -3.94
N LEU A 151 -9.02 -2.44 -3.73
CA LEU A 151 -9.49 -1.30 -4.52
C LEU A 151 -8.52 -0.11 -4.42
N LEU A 152 -7.98 0.15 -3.23
CA LEU A 152 -7.01 1.22 -2.98
C LEU A 152 -5.67 0.97 -3.72
N ILE A 153 -5.20 -0.28 -3.75
CA ILE A 153 -4.00 -0.67 -4.53
C ILE A 153 -4.25 -0.46 -6.03
N VAL A 154 -5.41 -0.89 -6.54
CA VAL A 154 -5.77 -0.71 -7.96
C VAL A 154 -5.83 0.77 -8.34
N ILE A 155 -6.46 1.61 -7.51
CA ILE A 155 -6.50 3.07 -7.73
C ILE A 155 -5.09 3.67 -7.68
N GLY A 156 -4.25 3.26 -6.73
CA GLY A 156 -2.87 3.73 -6.62
C GLY A 156 -2.05 3.45 -7.87
N ILE A 157 -2.15 2.23 -8.40
CA ILE A 157 -1.49 1.83 -9.66
C ILE A 157 -2.03 2.65 -10.83
N PHE A 158 -3.35 2.84 -10.90
CA PHE A 158 -3.99 3.63 -11.96
C PHE A 158 -3.58 5.11 -11.93
N CYS A 159 -3.54 5.73 -10.75
CA CYS A 159 -3.06 7.11 -10.59
C CYS A 159 -1.58 7.25 -10.95
N ALA A 160 -0.72 6.30 -10.55
CA ALA A 160 0.69 6.29 -10.95
C ALA A 160 0.86 6.17 -12.47
N PHE A 161 0.04 5.33 -13.12
CA PHE A 161 0.01 5.20 -14.57
C PHE A 161 -0.38 6.52 -15.26
N LEU A 162 -1.43 7.20 -14.78
CA LEU A 162 -1.86 8.50 -15.31
C LEU A 162 -0.78 9.60 -15.16
N LEU A 163 -0.06 9.62 -14.03
CA LEU A 163 1.04 10.57 -13.83
C LEU A 163 2.24 10.28 -14.74
N ALA A 164 2.54 9.00 -14.99
CA ALA A 164 3.61 8.59 -15.89
C ALA A 164 3.32 8.95 -17.36
N THR A 165 2.07 8.80 -17.81
CA THR A 165 1.68 9.09 -19.21
C THR A 165 1.65 10.59 -19.49
N THR A 166 1.16 11.39 -18.55
CA THR A 166 1.13 12.86 -18.67
C THR A 166 2.54 13.49 -18.73
N LYS A 167 3.49 13.02 -17.90
CA LYS A 167 4.87 13.53 -17.92
C LYS A 167 5.63 13.20 -19.21
N SER A 168 5.39 12.03 -19.82
CA SER A 168 5.99 11.69 -21.11
C SER A 168 5.48 12.57 -22.25
N HIS A 169 4.23 13.04 -22.19
CA HIS A 169 3.68 13.91 -23.21
C HIS A 169 4.39 15.26 -23.27
N HIS A 170 4.80 15.82 -22.12
CA HIS A 170 5.53 17.08 -22.07
C HIS A 170 6.96 16.98 -22.64
N LYS A 171 7.71 15.91 -22.33
CA LYS A 171 9.04 15.70 -22.93
C LYS A 171 8.94 15.47 -24.44
N LEU A 172 7.90 14.76 -24.91
CA LEU A 172 7.68 14.50 -26.33
C LEU A 172 7.28 15.77 -27.11
N THR A 173 6.48 16.65 -26.50
CA THR A 173 6.11 17.94 -27.11
C THR A 173 7.30 18.89 -27.20
N GLU A 174 8.17 18.93 -26.19
CA GLU A 174 9.42 19.71 -26.24
C GLU A 174 10.40 19.19 -27.29
N PHE A 175 10.59 17.86 -27.38
CA PHE A 175 11.43 17.26 -28.42
C PHE A 175 10.93 17.60 -29.82
N ASN A 176 9.62 17.45 -30.07
CA ASN A 176 9.02 17.82 -31.36
C ASN A 176 9.12 19.32 -31.66
N ARG A 177 8.99 20.18 -30.64
CA ARG A 177 9.16 21.63 -30.80
C ARG A 177 10.60 22.00 -31.17
N ASN A 178 11.58 21.39 -30.51
CA ASN A 178 13.00 21.63 -30.78
C ASN A 178 13.40 21.10 -32.15
N ARG A 179 12.91 19.92 -32.55
CA ARG A 179 13.13 19.37 -33.90
C ARG A 179 12.59 20.28 -34.99
N ARG A 180 11.39 20.86 -34.82
CA ARG A 180 10.81 21.82 -35.79
C ARG A 180 11.66 23.09 -35.91
N ARG A 181 12.15 23.63 -34.80
CA ARG A 181 13.03 24.83 -34.80
C ARG A 181 14.37 24.56 -35.49
N ALA A 182 14.97 23.39 -35.26
CA ALA A 182 16.21 23.01 -35.93
C ALA A 182 16.00 22.84 -37.44
N LEU A 183 14.89 22.23 -37.85
CA LEU A 183 14.53 22.08 -39.27
C LEU A 183 14.28 23.44 -39.95
N SER A 184 13.54 24.35 -39.30
CA SER A 184 13.31 25.69 -39.86
C SER A 184 14.60 26.49 -40.00
N ALA A 185 15.51 26.43 -39.02
CA ALA A 185 16.80 27.10 -39.10
C ALA A 185 17.67 26.52 -40.24
N ARG A 186 17.64 25.20 -40.43
CA ARG A 186 18.39 24.52 -41.51
C ARG A 186 17.85 24.87 -42.89
N VAL A 187 16.53 24.97 -43.04
CA VAL A 187 15.89 25.41 -44.29
C VAL A 187 16.21 26.87 -44.61
N GLN A 188 16.18 27.76 -43.62
CA GLN A 188 16.56 29.16 -43.81
C GLN A 188 18.03 29.32 -44.20
N HIS A 189 18.93 28.54 -43.60
CA HIS A 189 20.34 28.53 -43.97
C HIS A 189 20.54 28.05 -45.42
N LEU A 190 19.89 26.95 -45.82
CA LEU A 190 19.96 26.42 -47.18
C LEU A 190 19.41 27.40 -48.22
N ALA A 191 18.29 28.07 -47.92
CA ALA A 191 17.72 29.10 -48.76
C ALA A 191 18.68 30.28 -48.94
N LYS A 192 19.31 30.74 -47.85
CA LYS A 192 20.29 31.84 -47.89
C LYS A 192 21.54 31.48 -48.70
N THR A 193 22.08 30.27 -48.53
CA THR A 193 23.23 29.81 -49.33
C THR A 193 22.89 29.66 -50.81
N SER A 194 21.65 29.28 -51.14
CA SER A 194 21.19 29.21 -52.54
C SER A 194 21.08 30.61 -53.15
N THR A 195 20.51 31.58 -52.44
CA THR A 195 20.44 32.97 -52.93
C THR A 195 21.81 33.61 -53.09
N ASP A 196 22.75 33.36 -52.16
CA ASP A 196 24.10 33.91 -52.24
C ASP A 196 24.89 33.29 -53.41
N ASN A 197 24.74 31.98 -53.65
CA ASN A 197 25.35 31.30 -54.79
C ASN A 197 24.78 31.79 -56.13
N ASN A 198 23.46 32.00 -56.21
CA ASN A 198 22.82 32.54 -57.42
C ASN A 198 23.22 34.00 -57.70
N LEU A 199 23.48 34.79 -56.65
CA LEU A 199 23.98 36.16 -56.79
C LEU A 199 25.44 36.19 -57.27
N LEU A 200 26.27 35.25 -56.78
CA LEU A 200 27.66 35.08 -57.22
C LEU A 200 27.75 34.65 -58.69
N THR A 201 26.93 33.69 -59.12
CA THR A 201 26.91 33.24 -60.53
C THR A 201 26.45 34.34 -61.48
N LEU A 202 25.45 35.14 -61.10
CA LEU A 202 25.02 36.32 -61.88
C LEU A 202 26.11 37.38 -61.99
N LYS A 203 26.92 37.62 -60.94
CA LYS A 203 28.05 38.57 -60.99
C LYS A 203 29.22 38.09 -61.84
N THR A 204 29.40 36.79 -62.02
CA THR A 204 30.47 36.21 -62.87
C THR A 204 30.08 36.09 -64.34
N LEU A 205 28.80 36.33 -64.68
CA LEU A 205 28.25 36.22 -66.04
C LEU A 205 28.06 37.58 -66.74
N VAL A 206 28.48 38.69 -66.10
CA VAL A 206 28.54 40.05 -66.66
C VAL A 206 30.01 40.42 -66.87
#